data_AF-A0A2R5EWW5-F1
#
_entry.id   AF-A0A2R5EWW5-F1
#
_cell.length_a   1.000
_cell.length_b   1.000
_cell.length_c   1.000
_cell.angle_alpha   90.00
_cell.angle_beta   90.00
_cell.angle_gamma   90.00
#
_symmetry.space_group_name_H-M   'P 1'
#
loop_
_entity.id
_entity.type
_entity.pdbx_description
1 polymer ?
#
loop_
_entity_poly.entity_id
_entity_poly.type
_entity_poly.pdbx_seq_one_letter_code
_entity_poly.pdbx_strand_id
1 'polypeptide(L)' 'MAAAVRSNSKIANYEIITNNLVSDPDSTYTVNPFSLNEDSEKVVNGLKAIDPDAIITPFPFWVDKPFFRYLHGESV' A
#
# COMPACT_ATOMS: atom_id res chain seq x y z
N MET A 1 -6.92 8.08 14.14
CA MET A 1 -7.30 7.89 12.73
C MET A 1 -6.05 8.16 11.92
N ALA A 2 -5.39 7.11 11.40
CA ALA A 2 -4.17 7.28 10.61
C ALA A 2 -4.54 8.01 9.32
N ALA A 3 -3.84 9.11 9.01
CA ALA A 3 -4.10 9.87 7.81
C ALA A 3 -3.34 9.23 6.65
N ALA A 4 -4.08 8.74 5.66
CA ALA A 4 -3.52 8.11 4.48
C ALA A 4 -4.09 8.80 3.23
N VAL A 5 -3.22 9.33 2.37
CA VAL A 5 -3.62 10.29 1.30
C VAL A 5 -2.88 9.98 0.00
N ARG A 6 -3.60 9.98 -1.12
CA ARG A 6 -3.00 10.02 -2.46
C ARG A 6 -2.72 11.48 -2.84
N SER A 7 -1.46 11.82 -3.09
CA SER A 7 -1.05 13.17 -3.49
C SER A 7 0.15 13.10 -4.44
N ASN A 8 0.14 13.94 -5.48
CA ASN A 8 1.27 14.13 -6.39
C ASN A 8 2.30 15.14 -5.85
N SER A 9 1.96 15.85 -4.76
CA SER A 9 2.83 16.80 -4.08
C SER A 9 3.33 16.23 -2.75
N LYS A 10 4.57 16.55 -2.39
CA LYS A 10 5.15 16.21 -1.08
C LYS A 10 4.28 16.74 0.05
N ILE A 11 3.96 15.88 1.02
CA ILE A 11 3.26 16.26 2.24
C ILE A 11 4.29 16.34 3.38
N ALA A 12 4.36 17.48 4.05
CA ALA A 12 5.28 17.66 5.17
C ALA A 12 4.91 16.72 6.32
N ASN A 13 5.92 16.08 6.94
CA ASN A 13 5.78 15.13 8.05
C ASN A 13 5.07 13.81 7.73
N TYR A 14 4.92 13.48 6.45
CA TYR A 14 4.41 12.19 5.99
C TYR A 14 5.53 11.43 5.29
N GLU A 15 5.42 10.11 5.34
CA GLU A 15 6.30 9.17 4.65
C GLU A 15 5.57 8.56 3.46
N ILE A 16 6.32 8.05 2.48
CA ILE A 16 5.77 7.38 1.31
C ILE A 16 5.89 5.87 1.49
N ILE A 17 4.78 5.17 1.32
CA ILE A 17 4.69 3.72 1.23
C ILE A 17 4.08 3.31 -0.11
N THR A 18 3.91 2.01 -0.33
CA THR A 18 3.20 1.49 -1.49
C THR A 18 1.83 0.95 -1.10
N ASN A 19 0.80 1.34 -1.85
CA ASN A 19 -0.49 0.68 -1.87
C ASN A 19 -0.55 -0.27 -3.06
N ASN A 20 -0.64 -1.57 -2.80
CA ASN A 20 -0.70 -2.61 -3.84
C ASN A 20 -2.15 -2.88 -4.25
N LEU A 21 -2.84 -1.86 -4.76
CA LEU A 21 -4.28 -1.91 -5.03
C LEU A 21 -4.67 -3.13 -5.85
N VAL A 22 -5.50 -3.98 -5.25
CA VAL A 22 -6.15 -5.09 -5.93
C VAL A 22 -7.53 -4.64 -6.37
N SER A 23 -7.81 -4.80 -7.65
CA SER A 23 -9.08 -4.46 -8.28
C SER A 23 -9.61 -5.63 -9.09
N ASP A 24 -10.91 -5.70 -9.25
CA ASP A 24 -11.60 -6.65 -10.11
C ASP A 24 -12.54 -5.85 -11.02
N PRO A 25 -12.48 -6.02 -12.36
CA PRO A 25 -13.32 -5.28 -13.30
C PRO A 25 -14.82 -5.50 -13.07
N ASP A 26 -15.21 -6.64 -12.48
CA ASP A 26 -16.60 -7.02 -12.23
C ASP A 26 -17.08 -6.65 -10.81
N SER A 27 -16.22 -5.99 -10.01
CA SER A 27 -16.51 -5.60 -8.63
C SER A 27 -16.36 -4.10 -8.40
N THR A 28 -17.21 -3.55 -7.53
CA THR A 28 -17.08 -2.18 -7.04
C THR A 28 -16.17 -2.07 -5.81
N TYR A 29 -15.74 -3.20 -5.26
CA TYR A 29 -14.87 -3.25 -4.09
C TYR A 29 -13.41 -3.36 -4.50
N THR A 30 -12.53 -2.78 -3.68
CA THR A 30 -11.08 -2.86 -3.85
C THR A 30 -10.43 -3.28 -2.55
N VAL A 31 -9.27 -3.91 -2.65
CA VAL A 31 -8.41 -4.25 -1.50
C VAL A 31 -7.13 -3.43 -1.60
N ASN A 32 -6.67 -2.91 -0.47
CA ASN A 32 -5.51 -2.02 -0.40
C ASN A 32 -4.44 -2.59 0.55
N PRO A 33 -3.68 -3.62 0.12
CA PRO A 33 -2.55 -4.12 0.87
C PRO A 33 -1.43 -3.08 0.88
N PHE A 34 -1.24 -2.45 2.04
CA PHE A 34 -0.16 -1.50 2.26
C PHE A 34 1.15 -2.22 2.62
N SER A 35 2.27 -1.75 2.06
CA SER A 35 3.60 -2.27 2.36
C SER A 35 4.63 -1.16 2.36
N LEU A 36 5.78 -1.39 2.99
CA LEU A 36 6.98 -0.61 2.71
C LEU A 36 7.33 -0.73 1.22
N ASN A 37 8.04 0.27 0.68
CA ASN A 37 8.33 0.34 -0.75
C ASN A 37 9.24 -0.82 -1.19
N GLU A 38 10.23 -1.14 -0.36
CA GLU A 38 11.17 -2.24 -0.55
C GLU A 38 10.52 -3.64 -0.55
N ASP A 39 9.30 -3.76 -0.01
CA ASP A 39 8.59 -5.04 0.10
C ASP A 39 7.40 -5.16 -0.87
N SER A 40 7.08 -4.11 -1.65
CA SER A 40 5.95 -4.13 -2.60
C SER A 40 6.05 -5.29 -3.59
N GLU A 41 7.22 -5.53 -4.18
CA GLU A 41 7.41 -6.62 -5.14
C GLU A 41 7.12 -7.99 -4.52
N LYS A 42 7.56 -8.22 -3.27
CA LYS A 42 7.29 -9.48 -2.55
C LYS A 42 5.80 -9.64 -2.27
N VAL A 43 5.10 -8.56 -1.91
CA VAL A 43 3.65 -8.58 -1.69
C VAL A 43 2.91 -8.90 -2.98
N VAL A 44 3.26 -8.23 -4.10
CA VAL A 44 2.68 -8.52 -5.42
C VAL A 44 2.89 -9.98 -5.80
N ASN A 45 4.12 -10.49 -5.66
CA ASN A 45 4.44 -11.89 -5.98
C ASN A 45 3.68 -12.87 -5.09
N GLY A 46 3.53 -12.58 -3.80
CA GLY A 46 2.74 -13.40 -2.87
C GLY A 46 1.26 -13.45 -3.23
N LEU A 47 0.67 -12.30 -3.59
CA LEU A 47 -0.73 -12.24 -4.06
C LEU A 47 -0.91 -12.99 -5.39
N LYS A 48 0.02 -12.82 -6.33
CA LYS A 48 0.01 -13.54 -7.62
C LYS A 48 0.23 -15.05 -7.49
N ALA A 49 0.92 -15.50 -6.45
CA ALA A 49 1.07 -16.93 -6.18
C ALA A 49 -0.24 -17.58 -5.72
N ILE A 50 -1.16 -16.81 -5.13
CA ILE A 50 -2.50 -17.27 -4.73
C ILE A 50 -3.46 -17.20 -5.93
N ASP A 51 -3.44 -16.06 -6.63
CA ASP A 51 -4.25 -15.82 -7.83
C ASP A 51 -3.39 -15.18 -8.93
N PRO A 52 -2.93 -15.97 -9.93
CA PRO A 52 -2.10 -15.48 -11.02
C PRO A 52 -2.76 -14.40 -11.88
N ASP A 53 -4.10 -14.34 -11.91
CA ASP A 53 -4.86 -13.42 -12.77
C ASP A 53 -5.23 -12.12 -12.05
N ALA A 54 -5.08 -12.05 -10.72
CA ALA A 54 -5.41 -10.87 -9.91
C ALA A 54 -4.81 -9.57 -10.46
N ILE A 55 -5.61 -8.53 -10.66
CA ILE A 55 -5.13 -7.24 -11.16
C ILE A 55 -4.62 -6.42 -9.98
N ILE A 56 -3.30 -6.23 -9.93
CA ILE A 56 -2.61 -5.51 -8.84
C ILE A 56 -1.89 -4.30 -9.44
N THR A 57 -2.22 -3.10 -8.94
CA THR A 57 -1.63 -1.84 -9.38
C THR A 57 -0.92 -1.15 -8.21
N PRO A 58 0.39 -1.36 -8.04
CA PRO A 58 1.16 -0.65 -7.02
C PRO A 58 1.25 0.85 -7.33
N PHE A 59 1.07 1.70 -6.31
CA PHE A 59 1.34 3.13 -6.43
C PHE A 59 1.80 3.78 -5.12
N PRO A 60 2.54 4.91 -5.19
CA PRO A 60 2.98 5.65 -4.02
C PRO A 60 1.81 6.21 -3.21
N PHE A 61 1.90 6.11 -1.89
CA PHE A 61 0.86 6.57 -0.97
C PHE A 61 1.47 7.24 0.26
N TRP A 62 0.93 8.39 0.66
CA TRP A 62 1.44 9.13 1.81
C TRP A 62 0.75 8.67 3.08
N VAL A 63 1.55 8.43 4.12
CA VAL A 63 1.07 8.04 5.46
C VAL A 63 1.75 8.85 6.54
N ASP A 64 1.07 9.02 7.67
CA ASP A 64 1.69 9.61 8.85
C ASP A 64 2.80 8.70 9.44
N LYS A 65 3.66 9.30 10.26
CA LYS A 65 4.78 8.59 10.89
C LYS A 65 4.34 7.41 11.77
N PRO A 66 3.28 7.49 12.59
CA PRO A 66 2.81 6.33 13.34
C PRO A 66 2.46 5.13 12.47
N PHE A 67 1.76 5.33 11.35
CA PHE A 67 1.44 4.24 10.43
C PHE A 67 2.70 3.67 9.74
N PHE A 68 3.63 4.55 9.34
CA PHE A 68 4.91 4.13 8.79
C PHE A 68 5.71 3.24 9.76
N ARG A 69 5.79 3.65 11.03
CA ARG A 69 6.44 2.87 12.10
C ARG A 69 5.75 1.53 12.36
N TYR A 70 4.42 1.51 12.34
CA TYR A 70 3.65 0.26 12.45
C TYR A 70 4.04 -0.75 11.36
N LEU A 71 4.24 -0.31 10.11
CA LEU A 71 4.69 -1.19 9.04
C LEU A 71 6.12 -1.71 9.23
N HIS A 72 6.97 -0.94 9.92
CA HIS A 72 8.30 -1.42 10.36
C HIS A 72 8.25 -2.34 11.59
N GLY A 73 7.07 -2.61 12.16
CA GLY A 73 6.91 -3.40 13.38
C GLY A 73 7.42 -2.71 14.63
N GLU A 74 7.63 -1.39 14.58
CA GLU A 74 8.01 -0.61 15.75
C GLU A 74 6.81 -0.47 16.70
N SER A 75 7.05 -0.61 18.01
CA SER A 75 6.03 -0.33 19.01
C SER A 75 5.78 1.17 19.06
N VAL A 76 4.51 1.58 18.93
CA VAL A 76 4.05 2.97 19.05
C VAL A 76 4.26 3.55 20.44
#